data_AF-A0A316L3N6-F1
#
_entry.id   AF-A0A316L3N6-F1
#
_cell.length_a   1.000
_cell.length_b   1.000
_cell.length_c   1.000
_cell.angle_alpha   90.00
_cell.angle_beta   90.00
_cell.angle_gamma   90.00
#
_symmetry.space_group_name_H-M   'P 1'
#
loop_
_entity.id
_entity.type
_entity.pdbx_description
1 polymer ?
#
loop_
_entity_poly.entity_id
_entity_poly.type
_entity_poly.pdbx_seq_one_letter_code
_entity_poly.pdbx_strand_id
1 'polypeptide(L)'
;MVEFTLLEKIRTIFNLIFSSPLFLVLLFGLVLIIIDIKFISKKDGKTKKIYSILSLLVIGILISMYYDSLLVLLDSISKNIVSLIYFPTVLEYIIMLIISLIILIFSLVSKKISSNIKMFNALAFISNSYIFFLILDEIENSKVDLSSKISIYTNDHLMILFEISLGIFIIWMVILILIKIIKMLSKPKVEENFYEEPELPKTIEEVRRQVVYEPKVEYVVVEKKSDNDMFTLEEYRQMRAILEVIKENQKKA
;
A
#
# COMPACT_ATOMS: atom_id res chain seq x y z
N MET A 1 -27.61 -20.03 -33.83
CA MET A 1 -26.45 -19.12 -33.92
C MET A 1 -25.54 -19.68 -34.99
N VAL A 2 -25.05 -18.86 -35.93
CA VAL A 2 -24.08 -19.32 -36.93
C VAL A 2 -22.74 -19.54 -36.21
N GLU A 3 -22.26 -20.76 -36.17
CA GLU A 3 -20.98 -21.07 -35.56
C GLU A 3 -19.85 -20.69 -36.51
N PHE A 4 -19.17 -19.58 -36.20
CA PHE A 4 -17.98 -19.17 -36.94
C PHE A 4 -16.80 -20.08 -36.60
N THR A 5 -16.09 -20.51 -37.63
CA THR A 5 -14.81 -21.20 -37.48
C THR A 5 -13.75 -20.24 -36.89
N LEU A 6 -12.70 -20.79 -36.27
CA LEU A 6 -11.61 -19.98 -35.70
C LEU A 6 -10.96 -19.06 -36.75
N LEU A 7 -10.81 -19.56 -37.99
CA LEU A 7 -10.25 -18.80 -39.10
C LEU A 7 -11.15 -17.62 -39.49
N GLU A 8 -12.47 -17.83 -39.55
CA GLU A 8 -13.43 -16.76 -39.83
C GLU A 8 -13.47 -15.71 -38.73
N LYS A 9 -13.36 -16.12 -37.46
CA LYS A 9 -13.25 -15.19 -36.33
C LYS A 9 -11.99 -14.32 -36.46
N ILE A 10 -10.83 -14.94 -36.74
CA ILE A 10 -9.56 -14.22 -36.94
C ILE A 10 -9.64 -13.28 -38.15
N ARG A 11 -10.17 -13.75 -39.28
CA ARG A 11 -10.32 -12.94 -40.50
C ARG A 11 -11.28 -11.77 -40.27
N THR A 12 -12.37 -11.99 -39.55
CA THR A 12 -13.33 -10.94 -39.20
C THR A 12 -12.67 -9.88 -38.32
N ILE A 13 -11.91 -10.29 -37.30
CA ILE A 13 -11.14 -9.37 -36.46
C ILE A 13 -10.14 -8.57 -37.31
N PHE A 14 -9.36 -9.23 -38.17
CA PHE A 14 -8.41 -8.55 -39.07
C PHE A 14 -9.12 -7.54 -39.98
N ASN A 15 -10.21 -7.95 -40.63
CA ASN A 15 -10.96 -7.05 -41.51
C ASN A 15 -11.51 -5.85 -40.71
N LEU A 16 -12.03 -6.04 -39.50
CA LEU A 16 -12.52 -4.94 -38.67
C LEU A 16 -11.41 -3.97 -38.26
N ILE A 17 -10.21 -4.49 -37.94
CA ILE A 17 -9.03 -3.69 -37.60
C ILE A 17 -8.58 -2.83 -38.79
N PHE A 18 -8.46 -3.41 -39.98
CA PHE A 18 -7.91 -2.71 -41.15
C PHE A 18 -8.95 -1.91 -41.94
N SER A 19 -10.24 -2.18 -41.75
CA SER A 19 -11.32 -1.43 -42.44
C SER A 19 -11.69 -0.13 -41.75
N SER A 20 -11.32 0.05 -40.48
CA SER A 20 -11.55 1.29 -39.76
C SER A 20 -10.25 2.10 -39.63
N PRO A 21 -10.18 3.30 -40.24
CA PRO A 21 -9.06 4.23 -40.04
C PRO A 21 -8.77 4.50 -38.55
N LEU A 22 -9.81 4.37 -37.71
CA LEU A 22 -9.73 4.62 -36.28
C LEU A 22 -8.99 3.51 -35.51
N PHE A 23 -9.13 2.25 -35.93
CA PHE A 23 -8.43 1.15 -35.27
C PHE A 23 -6.91 1.23 -35.53
N LEU A 24 -6.52 1.70 -36.71
CA LEU A 24 -5.13 2.01 -37.03
C LEU A 24 -4.58 3.13 -36.16
N VAL A 25 -5.36 4.19 -35.89
CA VAL A 25 -4.99 5.26 -34.96
C VAL A 25 -4.85 4.73 -33.53
N LEU A 26 -5.75 3.84 -33.08
CA LEU A 26 -5.69 3.19 -31.77
C LEU A 26 -4.46 2.28 -31.61
N LEU A 27 -4.16 1.49 -32.63
CA LEU A 27 -3.00 0.60 -32.66
C LEU A 27 -1.70 1.41 -32.69
N PHE A 28 -1.66 2.51 -33.45
CA PHE A 28 -0.53 3.44 -33.45
C PHE A 28 -0.36 4.14 -32.09
N GLY A 29 -1.46 4.55 -31.45
CA GLY A 29 -1.46 5.10 -30.09
C GLY A 29 -0.92 4.13 -29.04
N LEU A 30 -1.33 2.85 -29.10
CA LEU A 30 -0.80 1.81 -28.21
C LEU A 30 0.69 1.54 -28.46
N VAL A 31 1.12 1.51 -29.73
CA VAL A 31 2.54 1.37 -30.09
C VAL A 31 3.36 2.55 -29.57
N LEU A 32 2.84 3.79 -29.69
CA LEU A 32 3.47 4.97 -29.11
C LEU A 32 3.59 4.86 -27.58
N ILE A 33 2.54 4.42 -26.87
CA ILE A 33 2.60 4.21 -25.40
C ILE A 33 3.66 3.15 -25.01
N ILE A 34 3.81 2.08 -25.79
CA ILE A 34 4.82 1.04 -25.54
C ILE A 34 6.24 1.56 -25.79
N ILE A 35 6.42 2.33 -26.87
CA ILE A 35 7.69 3.01 -27.18
C ILE A 35 8.01 3.99 -26.06
N ASP A 36 7.03 4.78 -25.64
CA ASP A 36 7.11 5.73 -24.54
C ASP A 36 7.61 5.04 -23.26
N ILE A 37 6.98 3.95 -22.83
CA ILE A 37 7.40 3.21 -21.61
C ILE A 37 8.85 2.70 -21.73
N LYS A 38 9.26 2.17 -22.89
CA LYS A 38 10.63 1.64 -23.08
C LYS A 38 11.70 2.73 -23.23
N PHE A 39 11.38 3.86 -23.87
CA PHE A 39 12.37 4.88 -24.25
C PHE A 39 12.44 6.05 -23.24
N ILE A 40 11.33 6.40 -22.58
CA ILE A 40 11.22 7.56 -21.68
C ILE A 40 11.77 7.27 -20.29
N SER A 41 11.70 6.01 -19.82
CA SER A 41 12.22 5.59 -18.51
C SER A 41 13.67 6.08 -18.28
N LYS A 42 14.48 6.12 -19.35
CA LYS A 42 15.90 6.48 -19.33
C LYS A 42 16.22 7.96 -19.66
N LYS A 43 15.20 8.80 -19.91
CA LYS A 43 15.36 10.22 -20.28
C LYS A 43 15.25 11.16 -19.07
N ASP A 44 15.61 12.42 -19.27
CA ASP A 44 15.53 13.49 -18.26
C ASP A 44 14.07 13.83 -17.88
N GLY A 45 13.89 14.48 -16.72
CA GLY A 45 12.57 14.77 -16.16
C GLY A 45 11.69 15.69 -17.03
N LYS A 46 12.27 16.58 -17.85
CA LYS A 46 11.49 17.46 -18.74
C LYS A 46 10.91 16.69 -19.91
N THR A 47 11.73 15.84 -20.55
CA THR A 47 11.27 14.95 -21.62
C THR A 47 10.18 13.99 -21.13
N LYS A 48 10.33 13.42 -19.94
CA LYS A 48 9.29 12.58 -19.28
C LYS A 48 7.94 13.31 -19.18
N LYS A 49 7.95 14.58 -18.79
CA LYS A 49 6.73 15.38 -18.61
C LYS A 49 6.05 15.69 -19.94
N ILE A 50 6.80 16.04 -20.97
CA ILE A 50 6.26 16.36 -22.31
C ILE A 50 5.53 15.15 -22.92
N TYR A 51 6.16 13.97 -22.88
CA TYR A 51 5.53 12.77 -23.42
C TYR A 51 4.32 12.31 -22.60
N SER A 52 4.35 12.45 -21.27
CA SER A 52 3.18 12.18 -20.43
C SER A 52 1.99 13.08 -20.78
N ILE A 53 2.25 14.35 -21.11
CA ILE A 53 1.20 15.28 -21.59
C ILE A 53 0.70 14.84 -22.97
N LEU A 54 1.61 14.47 -23.88
CA LEU A 54 1.25 14.01 -25.23
C LEU A 54 0.39 12.74 -25.20
N SER A 55 0.73 11.76 -24.36
CA SER A 55 -0.05 10.54 -24.20
C SER A 55 -1.42 10.80 -23.60
N LEU A 56 -1.51 11.70 -22.60
CA LEU A 56 -2.80 12.13 -22.04
C LEU A 56 -3.69 12.80 -23.10
N LEU A 57 -3.09 13.59 -23.99
CA LEU A 57 -3.78 14.26 -25.09
C LEU A 57 -4.33 13.23 -26.10
N VAL A 58 -3.54 12.22 -26.48
CA VAL A 58 -3.99 11.13 -27.36
C VAL A 58 -5.14 10.36 -26.71
N ILE A 59 -5.04 10.03 -25.43
CA ILE A 59 -6.12 9.37 -24.68
C ILE A 59 -7.37 10.24 -24.65
N GLY A 60 -7.23 11.54 -24.41
CA GLY A 60 -8.35 12.49 -24.42
C GLY A 60 -9.07 12.56 -25.76
N ILE A 61 -8.32 12.57 -26.87
CA ILE A 61 -8.90 12.52 -28.23
C ILE A 61 -9.64 11.20 -28.47
N LEU A 62 -9.06 10.06 -28.04
CA LEU A 62 -9.72 8.77 -28.19
C LEU A 62 -11.03 8.70 -27.39
N ILE A 63 -11.05 9.23 -26.17
CA ILE A 63 -12.26 9.29 -25.34
C ILE A 63 -13.32 10.19 -26.00
N SER A 64 -12.93 11.35 -26.54
CA SER A 64 -13.90 12.26 -27.17
C SER A 64 -14.53 11.66 -28.43
N MET A 65 -13.75 10.94 -29.24
CA MET A 65 -14.26 10.29 -30.46
C MET A 65 -15.28 9.17 -30.20
N TYR A 66 -15.19 8.52 -29.04
CA TYR A 66 -16.05 7.37 -28.68
C TYR A 66 -16.97 7.64 -27.50
N TYR A 67 -17.12 8.90 -27.11
CA TYR A 67 -17.88 9.30 -25.93
C TYR A 67 -19.28 8.68 -25.92
N ASP A 68 -20.02 8.81 -27.01
CA ASP A 68 -21.40 8.29 -27.10
C ASP A 68 -21.46 6.76 -26.99
N SER A 69 -20.51 6.06 -27.63
CA SER A 69 -20.44 4.59 -27.54
C SER A 69 -20.03 4.13 -26.14
N LEU A 70 -19.13 4.85 -25.47
CA LEU A 70 -18.75 4.59 -24.08
C LEU A 70 -19.93 4.83 -23.14
N LEU A 71 -20.74 5.87 -23.37
CA LEU A 71 -21.96 6.12 -22.61
C LEU A 71 -23.00 5.01 -22.79
N VAL A 72 -23.21 4.53 -24.03
CA VAL A 72 -24.14 3.42 -24.28
C VAL A 72 -23.68 2.13 -23.61
N LEU A 73 -22.37 1.86 -23.61
CA LEU A 73 -21.79 0.72 -22.88
C LEU A 73 -21.96 0.89 -21.37
N LEU A 74 -21.70 2.08 -20.83
CA LEU A 74 -21.90 2.38 -19.42
C LEU A 74 -23.38 2.21 -19.03
N ASP A 75 -24.31 2.69 -19.84
CA ASP A 75 -25.76 2.53 -19.64
C ASP A 75 -26.18 1.05 -19.68
N SER A 76 -25.64 0.28 -20.62
CA SER A 76 -25.91 -1.17 -20.70
C SER A 76 -25.32 -1.94 -19.52
N ILE A 77 -24.11 -1.60 -19.09
CA ILE A 77 -23.48 -2.18 -17.90
C ILE A 77 -24.26 -1.76 -16.67
N SER A 78 -24.67 -0.50 -16.56
CA SER A 78 -25.50 0.02 -15.47
C SER A 78 -26.79 -0.77 -15.40
N LYS A 79 -27.57 -0.84 -16.48
CA LYS A 79 -28.82 -1.62 -16.56
C LYS A 79 -28.63 -3.08 -16.20
N ASN A 80 -27.54 -3.71 -16.63
CA ASN A 80 -27.26 -5.11 -16.33
C ASN A 80 -26.80 -5.31 -14.88
N ILE A 81 -25.94 -4.45 -14.32
CA ILE A 81 -25.50 -4.49 -12.91
C ILE A 81 -26.68 -4.19 -12.00
N VAL A 82 -27.44 -3.15 -12.33
CA VAL A 82 -28.71 -2.78 -11.70
C VAL A 82 -29.61 -3.99 -11.75
N SER A 83 -29.89 -4.61 -12.91
CA SER A 83 -30.72 -5.83 -12.97
C SER A 83 -30.16 -7.04 -12.21
N LEU A 84 -28.84 -7.16 -12.02
CA LEU A 84 -28.19 -8.28 -11.33
C LEU A 84 -28.18 -8.09 -9.80
N ILE A 85 -28.13 -6.84 -9.34
CA ILE A 85 -28.06 -6.44 -7.92
C ILE A 85 -29.44 -5.96 -7.41
N TYR A 86 -30.33 -5.53 -8.30
CA TYR A 86 -31.73 -5.20 -8.04
C TYR A 86 -32.46 -6.47 -7.66
N PHE A 87 -32.50 -6.75 -6.37
CA PHE A 87 -33.74 -6.40 -5.72
C PHE A 87 -33.58 -6.22 -4.22
N PRO A 88 -33.05 -5.07 -3.76
CA PRO A 88 -33.24 -4.71 -2.37
C PRO A 88 -34.72 -4.49 -2.15
N THR A 89 -35.35 -5.43 -1.45
CA THR A 89 -36.63 -5.17 -0.81
C THR A 89 -36.51 -3.91 0.06
N VAL A 90 -37.61 -3.19 0.33
CA VAL A 90 -37.61 -2.08 1.30
C VAL A 90 -36.92 -2.51 2.61
N LEU A 91 -37.11 -3.77 2.99
CA LEU A 91 -36.42 -4.41 4.10
C LEU A 91 -34.89 -4.40 3.95
N GLU A 92 -34.34 -4.84 2.83
CA GLU A 92 -32.90 -4.82 2.56
C GLU A 92 -32.32 -3.40 2.59
N TYR A 93 -33.07 -2.43 2.07
CA TYR A 93 -32.68 -1.03 2.15
C TYR A 93 -32.64 -0.52 3.60
N ILE A 94 -33.64 -0.88 4.42
CA ILE A 94 -33.62 -0.56 5.86
C ILE A 94 -32.45 -1.25 6.58
N ILE A 95 -32.17 -2.52 6.26
CA ILE A 95 -31.03 -3.25 6.81
C ILE A 95 -29.71 -2.53 6.45
N MET A 96 -29.58 -2.06 5.21
CA MET A 96 -28.43 -1.27 4.75
C MET A 96 -28.26 0.00 5.60
N LEU A 97 -29.35 0.74 5.85
CA LEU A 97 -29.31 1.94 6.71
C LEU A 97 -28.89 1.60 8.14
N ILE A 98 -29.40 0.50 8.71
CA ILE A 98 -29.01 0.04 10.05
C ILE A 98 -27.51 -0.30 10.10
N ILE A 99 -27.00 -1.03 9.10
CA ILE A 99 -25.57 -1.36 8.98
C ILE A 99 -24.74 -0.07 8.89
N SER A 100 -25.17 0.89 8.08
CA SER A 100 -24.48 2.17 7.92
C SER A 100 -24.37 2.93 9.25
N LEU A 101 -25.43 2.90 10.07
CA LEU A 101 -25.46 3.51 11.39
C LEU A 101 -24.51 2.79 12.35
N ILE A 102 -24.51 1.45 12.36
CA ILE A 102 -23.59 0.64 13.19
C ILE A 102 -22.13 0.96 12.83
N ILE A 103 -21.81 1.05 11.52
CA ILE A 103 -20.46 1.40 11.05
C ILE A 103 -20.07 2.79 11.54
N LEU A 104 -20.98 3.77 11.46
CA LEU A 104 -20.72 5.13 11.96
C LEU A 104 -20.44 5.12 13.46
N ILE A 105 -21.31 4.49 14.27
CA ILE A 105 -21.16 4.43 15.74
C ILE A 105 -19.83 3.77 16.10
N PHE A 106 -19.54 2.60 15.51
CA PHE A 106 -18.29 1.89 15.73
C PHE A 106 -17.07 2.75 15.33
N SER A 107 -17.18 3.45 14.20
CA SER A 107 -16.14 4.33 13.70
C SER A 107 -15.84 5.50 14.64
N LEU A 108 -16.88 6.14 15.20
CA LEU A 108 -16.74 7.26 16.12
C LEU A 108 -16.11 6.82 17.44
N VAL A 109 -16.61 5.73 18.03
CA VAL A 109 -16.17 5.21 19.34
C VAL A 109 -14.75 4.63 19.28
N SER A 110 -14.35 4.04 18.15
CA SER A 110 -13.04 3.39 18.04
C SER A 110 -11.88 4.38 18.09
N LYS A 111 -10.93 4.15 19.00
CA LYS A 111 -9.65 4.89 19.05
C LYS A 111 -8.65 4.42 17.99
N LYS A 112 -8.88 3.26 17.38
CA LYS A 112 -7.96 2.63 16.39
C LYS A 112 -8.18 3.14 14.96
N ILE A 113 -9.26 3.87 14.71
CA ILE A 113 -9.63 4.38 13.39
C ILE A 113 -9.11 5.82 13.26
N SER A 114 -8.38 6.10 12.18
CA SER A 114 -7.82 7.43 11.92
C SER A 114 -8.93 8.45 11.64
N SER A 115 -8.68 9.71 11.99
CA SER A 115 -9.66 10.80 11.83
C SER A 115 -10.22 10.89 10.40
N ASN A 116 -9.37 10.74 9.38
CA ASN A 116 -9.78 10.79 7.98
C ASN A 116 -10.80 9.69 7.63
N ILE A 117 -10.61 8.47 8.13
CA ILE A 117 -11.56 7.37 7.91
C ILE A 117 -12.88 7.64 8.66
N LYS A 118 -12.82 8.21 9.87
CA LYS A 118 -14.03 8.60 10.61
C LYS A 118 -14.84 9.65 9.86
N MET A 119 -14.16 10.67 9.32
CA MET A 119 -14.78 11.72 8.53
C MET A 119 -15.40 11.16 7.24
N PHE A 120 -14.71 10.25 6.54
CA PHE A 120 -15.24 9.59 5.35
C PHE A 120 -16.49 8.74 5.66
N ASN A 121 -16.45 7.96 6.75
CA ASN A 121 -17.60 7.17 7.21
C ASN A 121 -18.79 8.06 7.57
N ALA A 122 -18.54 9.19 8.25
CA ALA A 122 -19.58 10.17 8.57
C ALA A 122 -20.18 10.78 7.30
N LEU A 123 -19.35 11.16 6.33
CA LEU A 123 -19.80 11.71 5.06
C LEU A 123 -20.69 10.71 4.28
N ALA A 124 -20.26 9.46 4.19
CA ALA A 124 -21.00 8.41 3.50
C ALA A 124 -22.35 8.11 4.19
N PHE A 125 -22.38 8.11 5.53
CA PHE A 125 -23.62 7.94 6.29
C PHE A 125 -24.58 9.13 6.11
N ILE A 126 -24.08 10.37 6.21
CA ILE A 126 -24.88 11.58 6.05
C ILE A 126 -25.47 11.64 4.63
N SER A 127 -24.67 11.31 3.62
CA SER A 127 -25.13 11.29 2.22
C SER A 127 -26.25 10.27 2.01
N ASN A 128 -26.10 9.04 2.53
CA ASN A 128 -27.16 8.03 2.47
C ASN A 128 -28.41 8.43 3.26
N SER A 129 -28.24 9.04 4.43
CA SER A 129 -29.36 9.52 5.24
C SER A 129 -30.13 10.64 4.54
N TYR A 130 -29.43 11.54 3.85
CA TYR A 130 -30.06 12.61 3.07
C TYR A 130 -30.89 12.03 1.92
N ILE A 131 -30.34 11.07 1.17
CA ILE A 131 -31.08 10.40 0.09
C ILE A 131 -32.29 9.65 0.64
N PHE A 132 -32.17 9.00 1.81
CA PHE A 132 -33.31 8.37 2.46
C PHE A 132 -34.44 9.37 2.76
N PHE A 133 -34.13 10.59 3.22
CA PHE A 133 -35.15 11.62 3.39
C PHE A 133 -35.80 12.05 2.07
N LEU A 134 -35.03 12.14 0.98
CA LEU A 134 -35.59 12.40 -0.36
C LEU A 134 -36.52 11.26 -0.82
N ILE A 135 -36.17 10.01 -0.51
CA ILE A 135 -37.03 8.86 -0.80
C ILE A 135 -38.34 8.97 -0.02
N LEU A 136 -38.31 9.33 1.26
CA LEU A 136 -39.52 9.53 2.06
C LEU A 136 -40.41 10.65 1.51
N ASP A 137 -39.81 11.79 1.16
CA ASP A 137 -40.52 12.93 0.55
C ASP A 137 -41.18 12.53 -0.77
N GLU A 138 -40.46 11.82 -1.64
CA GLU A 138 -41.00 11.34 -2.91
C GLU A 138 -42.12 10.30 -2.71
N ILE A 139 -42.02 9.41 -1.70
CA ILE A 139 -43.10 8.47 -1.36
C ILE A 139 -44.37 9.22 -0.93
N GLU A 140 -44.22 10.26 -0.10
CA GLU A 140 -45.34 11.06 0.41
C GLU A 140 -46.01 11.85 -0.73
N ASN A 141 -45.20 12.51 -1.57
CA ASN A 141 -45.69 13.34 -2.67
C ASN A 141 -46.31 12.51 -3.82
N SER A 142 -45.76 11.33 -4.10
CA SER A 142 -46.19 10.48 -5.22
C SER A 142 -47.21 9.41 -4.84
N LYS A 143 -47.63 9.36 -3.56
CA LYS A 143 -48.60 8.39 -3.00
C LYS A 143 -48.30 6.93 -3.40
N VAL A 144 -47.02 6.59 -3.37
CA VAL A 144 -46.55 5.27 -3.80
C VAL A 144 -46.87 4.24 -2.71
N ASP A 145 -47.58 3.18 -3.07
CA ASP A 145 -47.81 2.05 -2.15
C ASP A 145 -46.50 1.30 -1.91
N LEU A 146 -45.97 1.34 -0.70
CA LEU A 146 -44.73 0.63 -0.34
C LEU A 146 -44.89 -0.88 -0.19
N SER A 147 -46.14 -1.35 -0.14
CA SER A 147 -46.47 -2.77 0.03
C SER A 147 -46.28 -3.55 -1.27
N SER A 148 -46.34 -2.85 -2.40
CA SER A 148 -46.21 -3.43 -3.72
C SER A 148 -44.79 -3.21 -4.25
N LYS A 149 -44.11 -4.30 -4.60
CA LYS A 149 -42.78 -4.27 -5.21
C LYS A 149 -42.76 -3.54 -6.57
N ILE A 150 -43.91 -3.34 -7.21
CA ILE A 150 -44.00 -2.79 -8.58
C ILE A 150 -44.12 -1.27 -8.54
N SER A 151 -44.85 -0.72 -7.58
CA SER A 151 -45.11 0.72 -7.46
C SER A 151 -43.86 1.53 -7.13
N ILE A 152 -42.93 0.98 -6.35
CA ILE A 152 -41.66 1.65 -6.02
C ILE A 152 -40.78 1.83 -7.27
N TYR A 153 -40.78 0.84 -8.16
CA TYR A 153 -39.88 0.80 -9.33
C TYR A 153 -40.53 1.29 -10.62
N THR A 154 -41.85 1.47 -10.63
CA THR A 154 -42.56 2.19 -11.69
C THR A 154 -42.34 3.71 -11.60
N ASN A 155 -41.94 4.22 -10.43
CA ASN A 155 -41.59 5.62 -10.25
C ASN A 155 -40.08 5.81 -10.53
N ASP A 156 -39.76 6.47 -11.63
CA ASP A 156 -38.38 6.72 -12.07
C ASP A 156 -37.56 7.48 -11.00
N HIS A 157 -38.18 8.41 -10.28
CA HIS A 157 -37.49 9.22 -9.29
C HIS A 157 -37.09 8.37 -8.08
N LEU A 158 -38.01 7.56 -7.57
CA LEU A 158 -37.71 6.61 -6.48
C LEU A 158 -36.65 5.62 -6.90
N MET A 159 -36.77 5.05 -8.10
CA MET A 159 -35.81 4.10 -8.65
C MET A 159 -34.39 4.68 -8.66
N ILE A 160 -34.23 5.90 -9.19
CA ILE A 160 -32.95 6.61 -9.24
C ILE A 160 -32.40 6.87 -7.83
N LEU A 161 -33.24 7.31 -6.89
CA LEU A 161 -32.81 7.58 -5.51
C LEU A 161 -32.32 6.31 -4.81
N PHE A 162 -33.03 5.18 -4.99
CA PHE A 162 -32.59 3.88 -4.48
C PHE A 162 -31.26 3.45 -5.11
N GLU A 163 -31.10 3.56 -6.43
CA GLU A 163 -29.85 3.22 -7.14
C GLU A 163 -28.66 4.02 -6.64
N ILE A 164 -28.82 5.33 -6.51
CA ILE A 164 -27.73 6.21 -6.06
C ILE A 164 -27.35 5.87 -4.61
N SER A 165 -28.33 5.66 -3.73
CA SER A 165 -28.06 5.30 -2.34
C SER A 165 -27.33 3.96 -2.22
N LEU A 166 -27.79 2.94 -2.95
CA LEU A 166 -27.12 1.63 -2.99
C LEU A 166 -25.73 1.73 -3.58
N GLY A 167 -25.56 2.48 -4.66
CA GLY A 167 -24.27 2.69 -5.31
C GLY A 167 -23.25 3.32 -4.36
N ILE A 168 -23.65 4.39 -3.64
CA ILE A 168 -22.80 5.03 -2.62
C ILE A 168 -22.43 4.02 -1.52
N PHE A 169 -23.40 3.25 -1.03
CA PHE A 169 -23.15 2.25 0.00
C PHE A 169 -22.18 1.15 -0.46
N ILE A 170 -22.38 0.58 -1.66
CA ILE A 170 -21.51 -0.48 -2.20
C ILE A 170 -20.09 0.04 -2.40
N ILE A 171 -19.93 1.21 -3.03
CA ILE A 171 -18.62 1.83 -3.24
C ILE A 171 -17.92 2.07 -1.90
N TRP A 172 -18.64 2.58 -0.90
CA TRP A 172 -18.10 2.80 0.43
C TRP A 172 -17.63 1.49 1.09
N MET A 173 -18.44 0.43 1.01
CA MET A 173 -18.09 -0.89 1.56
C MET A 173 -16.84 -1.46 0.89
N VAL A 174 -16.72 -1.35 -0.44
CA VAL A 174 -15.52 -1.78 -1.17
C VAL A 174 -14.29 -1.01 -0.71
N ILE A 175 -14.38 0.31 -0.54
CA ILE A 175 -13.26 1.14 -0.03
C ILE A 175 -12.83 0.67 1.37
N LEU A 176 -13.78 0.42 2.28
CA LEU A 176 -13.45 -0.06 3.62
C LEU A 176 -12.76 -1.43 3.61
N ILE A 177 -13.22 -2.34 2.74
CA ILE A 177 -12.61 -3.65 2.55
C ILE A 177 -11.17 -3.50 2.04
N LEU A 178 -10.95 -2.66 1.02
CA LEU A 178 -9.62 -2.39 0.47
C LEU A 178 -8.67 -1.83 1.54
N ILE A 179 -9.12 -0.86 2.34
CA ILE A 179 -8.32 -0.31 3.45
C ILE A 179 -7.94 -1.42 4.45
N LYS A 180 -8.87 -2.33 4.76
CA LYS A 180 -8.61 -3.45 5.67
C LYS A 180 -7.59 -4.44 5.09
N ILE A 181 -7.68 -4.76 3.80
CA ILE A 181 -6.72 -5.63 3.09
C ILE A 181 -5.33 -4.99 3.09
N ILE A 182 -5.22 -3.72 2.72
CA ILE A 182 -3.93 -3.00 2.71
C ILE A 182 -3.29 -3.01 4.10
N LYS A 183 -4.08 -2.72 5.15
CA LYS A 183 -3.59 -2.78 6.54
C LYS A 183 -3.16 -4.18 6.95
N MET A 184 -3.85 -5.22 6.50
CA MET A 184 -3.49 -6.61 6.78
C MET A 184 -2.18 -7.00 6.10
N LEU A 185 -1.96 -6.59 4.85
CA LEU A 185 -0.73 -6.85 4.09
C LEU A 185 0.46 -6.02 4.57
N SER A 186 0.21 -4.81 5.08
CA SER A 186 1.25 -3.88 5.55
C SER A 186 1.70 -4.14 6.99
N LYS A 187 1.12 -5.12 7.68
CA LYS A 187 1.64 -5.52 9.00
C LYS A 187 3.05 -6.08 8.79
N PRO A 188 4.09 -5.49 9.38
CA PRO A 188 5.39 -6.15 9.38
C PRO A 188 5.20 -7.53 10.03
N LYS A 189 5.69 -8.58 9.36
CA LYS A 189 5.99 -9.82 10.07
C LYS A 189 6.90 -9.38 11.21
N VAL A 190 6.47 -9.62 12.45
CA VAL A 190 7.35 -9.46 13.59
C VAL A 190 8.48 -10.45 13.33
N GLU A 191 9.61 -9.95 12.82
CA GLU A 191 10.87 -10.63 13.05
C GLU A 191 10.97 -10.66 14.57
N GLU A 192 10.87 -11.86 15.16
CA GLU A 192 11.29 -12.07 16.53
C GLU A 192 12.75 -11.63 16.59
N ASN A 193 12.97 -10.37 16.97
CA ASN A 193 14.29 -9.87 17.26
C ASN A 193 14.78 -10.71 18.44
N PHE A 194 15.69 -11.65 18.16
CA PHE A 194 16.39 -12.47 19.15
C PHE A 194 17.32 -11.66 20.07
N TYR A 195 17.31 -10.33 19.94
CA TYR A 195 18.05 -9.41 20.77
C TYR A 195 17.04 -8.49 21.45
N GLU A 196 16.90 -8.64 22.76
CA GLU A 196 16.30 -7.60 23.60
C GLU A 196 17.13 -6.33 23.41
N GLU A 197 16.50 -5.29 22.88
CA GLU A 197 17.11 -3.97 22.75
C GLU A 197 17.41 -3.46 24.18
N PRO A 198 18.67 -3.17 24.54
CA PRO A 198 19.01 -2.82 25.91
C PRO A 198 18.29 -1.53 26.31
N GLU A 199 17.53 -1.59 27.42
CA GLU A 199 16.84 -0.41 27.93
C GLU A 199 17.88 0.66 28.30
N LEU A 200 17.82 1.80 27.61
CA LEU A 200 18.64 2.95 27.96
C LEU A 200 18.19 3.50 29.34
N PRO A 201 19.13 3.73 30.27
CA PRO A 201 18.80 4.24 31.60
C PRO A 201 18.08 5.59 31.48
N LYS A 202 16.96 5.72 32.20
CA LYS A 202 16.04 6.86 32.06
C LYS A 202 16.50 8.07 32.86
N THR A 203 17.49 7.91 33.74
CA THR A 203 18.01 8.95 34.62
C THR A 203 19.53 8.88 34.80
N ILE A 204 20.14 10.05 35.02
CA ILE A 204 21.59 10.20 35.24
C ILE A 204 22.08 9.38 36.46
N GLU A 205 21.20 9.15 37.45
CA GLU A 205 21.50 8.35 38.64
C GLU A 205 21.60 6.84 38.36
N GLU A 206 20.89 6.31 37.36
CA GLU A 206 21.02 4.91 36.93
C GLU A 206 22.36 4.67 36.24
N VAL A 207 22.81 5.62 35.41
CA VAL A 207 24.16 5.61 34.81
C VAL A 207 25.22 5.64 35.91
N ARG A 208 25.02 6.46 36.95
CA ARG A 208 25.97 6.58 38.06
C ARG A 208 26.14 5.30 38.87
N ARG A 209 25.08 4.48 39.01
CA ARG A 209 25.18 3.17 39.67
C ARG A 209 25.96 2.14 38.84
N GLN A 210 25.85 2.19 37.52
CA GLN A 210 26.55 1.24 36.64
C GLN A 210 28.07 1.47 36.61
N VAL A 211 28.54 2.69 36.89
CA VAL A 211 29.97 3.04 36.89
C VAL A 211 30.70 2.63 38.17
N VAL A 212 29.99 2.18 39.21
CA VAL A 212 30.61 1.75 40.47
C VAL A 212 30.86 0.23 40.45
N TYR A 213 31.85 -0.19 39.68
CA TYR A 213 32.57 -1.43 39.96
C TYR A 213 34.03 -1.06 40.17
N GLU A 214 34.39 -0.71 41.41
CA GLU A 214 35.79 -0.67 41.78
C GLU A 214 36.33 -2.10 41.71
N PRO A 215 37.37 -2.38 40.90
CA PRO A 215 37.99 -3.69 40.93
C PRO A 215 38.57 -3.89 42.33
N LYS A 216 38.13 -4.95 43.03
CA LYS A 216 38.83 -5.41 44.23
C LYS A 216 40.24 -5.81 43.81
N VAL A 217 41.20 -4.95 44.08
CA VAL A 217 42.62 -5.30 43.93
C VAL A 217 42.94 -6.25 45.07
N GLU A 218 42.92 -7.54 44.77
CA GLU A 218 43.43 -8.57 45.67
C GLU A 218 44.95 -8.48 45.62
N TYR A 219 45.56 -7.92 46.67
CA TYR A 219 47.00 -7.89 46.80
C TYR A 219 47.48 -9.32 47.05
N VAL A 220 48.04 -9.96 46.02
CA VAL A 220 48.85 -11.15 46.21
C VAL A 220 50.15 -10.69 46.88
N VAL A 221 50.29 -10.94 48.18
CA VAL A 221 51.57 -10.85 48.86
C VAL A 221 52.44 -11.95 48.29
N VAL A 222 53.25 -11.61 47.28
CA VAL A 222 54.32 -12.48 46.81
C VAL A 222 55.37 -12.46 47.92
N GLU A 223 55.44 -13.54 48.69
CA GLU A 223 56.60 -13.80 49.54
C GLU A 223 57.85 -13.73 48.67
N LYS A 224 58.70 -12.74 48.97
CA LYS A 224 59.97 -12.54 48.31
C LYS A 224 60.86 -13.75 48.64
N LYS A 225 60.91 -14.73 47.74
CA LYS A 225 61.96 -15.74 47.74
C LYS A 225 63.30 -15.00 47.67
N SER A 226 64.11 -15.21 48.69
CA SER A 226 65.50 -14.80 48.75
C SER A 226 66.26 -15.52 47.64
N ASP A 227 66.48 -14.89 46.50
CA ASP A 227 67.45 -15.36 45.51
C ASP A 227 68.35 -14.20 45.07
N ASN A 228 69.60 -14.28 45.51
CA ASN A 228 70.73 -13.56 44.95
C ASN A 228 70.96 -14.08 43.52
N ASP A 229 70.24 -13.52 42.54
CA ASP A 229 70.47 -13.85 41.13
C ASP A 229 71.53 -12.90 40.55
N MET A 230 72.73 -12.91 41.15
CA MET A 230 73.94 -12.38 40.52
C MET A 230 74.68 -13.53 39.85
N PHE A 231 74.92 -13.42 38.55
CA PHE A 231 75.80 -14.33 37.81
C PHE A 231 77.12 -14.55 38.57
N THR A 232 77.59 -15.79 38.60
CA THR A 232 78.84 -16.12 39.26
C THR A 232 80.03 -15.49 38.55
N LEU A 233 81.13 -15.29 39.27
CA LEU A 233 82.33 -14.62 38.74
C LEU A 233 82.93 -15.38 37.54
N GLU A 234 82.68 -16.69 37.45
CA GLU A 234 83.09 -17.52 36.32
C GLU A 234 82.27 -17.24 35.05
N GLU A 235 80.95 -17.07 35.19
CA GLU A 235 80.06 -16.71 34.08
C GLU A 235 80.44 -15.35 33.48
N TYR A 236 80.82 -14.38 34.32
CA TYR A 236 81.35 -13.09 33.84
C TYR A 236 82.68 -13.22 33.08
N ARG A 237 83.57 -14.11 33.51
CA ARG A 237 84.85 -14.34 32.81
C ARG A 237 84.63 -15.01 31.46
N GLN A 238 83.73 -15.99 31.39
CA GLN A 238 83.37 -16.63 30.13
C GLN A 238 82.74 -15.64 29.15
N MET A 239 81.82 -14.79 29.63
CA MET A 239 81.19 -13.79 28.79
C MET A 239 82.19 -12.75 28.27
N ARG A 240 83.16 -12.33 29.10
CA ARG A 240 84.23 -11.44 28.65
C ARG A 240 85.13 -12.08 27.60
N ALA A 241 85.52 -13.35 27.76
CA ALA A 241 86.34 -14.05 26.80
C ALA A 241 85.65 -14.15 25.42
N ILE A 242 84.33 -14.43 25.41
CA ILE A 242 83.53 -14.47 24.19
C ILE A 242 83.50 -13.09 23.51
N LEU A 243 83.33 -12.01 24.28
CA LEU A 243 83.31 -10.66 23.75
C LEU A 243 84.67 -10.23 23.16
N GLU A 244 85.78 -10.66 23.77
CA GLU A 244 87.13 -10.37 23.25
C GLU A 244 87.39 -11.10 21.92
N VAL A 245 86.96 -12.36 21.78
CA VAL A 245 87.06 -13.12 20.51
C VAL A 245 86.20 -12.48 19.41
N ILE A 246 84.97 -12.07 19.72
CA ILE A 246 84.09 -11.38 18.76
C ILE A 246 84.75 -10.08 18.27
N LYS A 247 85.37 -9.32 19.19
CA LYS A 247 86.04 -8.06 18.87
C LYS A 247 87.31 -8.25 18.04
N GLU A 248 88.08 -9.31 18.26
CA GLU A 248 89.23 -9.63 17.41
C GLU A 248 88.81 -10.09 16.01
N ASN A 249 87.76 -10.90 15.90
CA ASN A 249 87.25 -11.35 14.61
C ASN A 249 86.68 -10.19 13.77
N GLN A 250 86.09 -9.19 14.41
CA GLN A 250 85.65 -7.96 13.74
C GLN A 250 86.79 -7.03 13.29
N LYS A 251 88.00 -7.17 13.84
CA LYS A 251 89.19 -6.39 13.42
C LYS A 251 89.98 -7.05 12.28
N LYS A 252 89.72 -8.32 11.97
CA LYS A 252 90.41 -9.09 10.91
C LYS A 252 89.56 -9.27 9.63
N ALA A 253 88.40 -8.63 9.56
CA ALA A 253 87.54 -8.56 8.38
C ALA A 253 87.65 -7.19 7.69
#